data_AF-A0AAW5WF86-F1
#
_entry.id   AF-A0AAW5WF86-F1
#
_cell.length_a   1.000
_cell.length_b   1.000
_cell.length_c   1.000
_cell.angle_alpha   90.00
_cell.angle_beta   90.00
_cell.angle_gamma   90.00
#
_symmetry.space_group_name_H-M   'P 1'
#
loop_
_entity.id
_entity.type
_entity.pdbx_description
1 polymer ?
#
loop_
_entity_poly.entity_id
_entity_poly.type
_entity_poly.pdbx_seq_one_letter_code
_entity_poly.pdbx_strand_id
1 'polypeptide(L)'
;MDLLRYISERGLTERAVDFFTSQLFFNATSPDDLKLALKAGYDINTVDSSGNNAIFGCRTLEALDFLLSNEVNIHHINKQRQNALFHQKKPEILKKLIELGLDTSQTDTKGYTCIFAHYSDAEGLRVLLNAGCDISHVDNEGRNILFLPLSPEVLSIAIDRGCNVNHINHAGKGFIEEEYDDELHNIILRHIDKFERRTLHVDFCNINSVLFLYELSEYGFQIELNKDRFVINSYISYYKDILSTLDCISDIRDVNFYNYNGDPLYKNIDKRIVKWMIRNEFLVDLTKISDDKNHHDILKYKTSYEQKEISRNLKHAKNKIAKVKNGGRL
;
A
#
# COMPACT_ATOMS: atom_id res chain seq x y z
N MET A 1 28.56 37.27 2.66
CA MET A 1 29.29 38.00 1.61
C MET A 1 30.45 37.19 1.00
N ASP A 2 30.85 36.03 1.54
CA ASP A 2 32.09 35.38 1.11
C ASP A 2 31.96 34.20 0.13
N LEU A 3 30.84 33.47 0.07
CA LEU A 3 30.78 32.26 -0.78
C LEU A 3 30.73 32.57 -2.28
N LEU A 4 29.83 33.48 -2.71
CA LEU A 4 29.68 33.84 -4.13
C LEU A 4 30.91 34.57 -4.69
N ARG A 5 31.57 35.38 -3.86
CA ARG A 5 32.82 36.07 -4.21
C ARG A 5 33.98 35.08 -4.35
N TYR A 6 34.12 34.16 -3.39
CA TYR A 6 35.10 33.07 -3.42
C TYR A 6 34.90 32.09 -4.60
N ILE A 7 33.64 31.82 -4.98
CA ILE A 7 33.30 30.97 -6.14
C ILE A 7 33.67 31.66 -7.46
N SER A 8 33.37 32.96 -7.58
CA SER A 8 33.75 33.77 -8.74
C SER A 8 35.27 33.93 -8.87
N GLU A 9 35.99 34.05 -7.76
CA GLU A 9 37.46 34.19 -7.71
C GLU A 9 38.21 32.88 -8.03
N ARG A 10 37.55 31.72 -7.92
CA ARG A 10 38.13 30.40 -8.21
C ARG A 10 37.88 29.89 -9.63
N GLY A 11 37.32 30.71 -10.52
CA GLY A 11 37.11 30.34 -11.92
C GLY A 11 36.08 29.23 -12.13
N LEU A 12 35.13 29.06 -11.19
CA LEU A 12 33.98 28.19 -11.40
C LEU A 12 33.16 28.72 -12.58
N THR A 13 32.69 27.81 -13.42
CA THR A 13 31.94 28.18 -14.63
C THR A 13 30.67 28.95 -14.26
N GLU A 14 30.20 29.83 -15.14
CA GLU A 14 28.93 30.56 -14.97
C GLU A 14 27.77 29.62 -14.58
N ARG A 15 27.77 28.39 -15.12
CA ARG A 15 26.83 27.32 -14.76
C ARG A 15 26.91 26.86 -13.31
N ALA A 16 28.11 26.81 -12.72
CA ALA A 16 28.27 26.43 -11.32
C ALA A 16 27.74 27.54 -10.40
N VAL A 17 28.01 28.81 -10.73
CA VAL A 17 27.48 29.97 -10.00
C VAL A 17 25.95 29.99 -10.06
N ASP A 18 25.36 29.79 -11.24
CA ASP A 18 23.91 29.71 -11.41
C ASP A 18 23.31 28.54 -10.62
N PHE A 19 23.94 27.35 -10.67
CA PHE A 19 23.50 26.21 -9.88
C PHE A 19 23.48 26.53 -8.37
N PHE A 20 24.56 27.07 -7.81
CA PHE A 20 24.58 27.44 -6.38
C PHE A 20 23.54 28.50 -6.03
N THR A 21 23.35 29.50 -6.90
CA THR A 21 22.35 30.55 -6.70
C THR A 21 20.93 29.98 -6.74
N SER A 22 20.65 29.04 -7.64
CA SER A 22 19.38 28.31 -7.71
C SER A 22 19.11 27.55 -6.41
N GLN A 23 20.12 26.90 -5.84
CA GLN A 23 19.98 26.15 -4.59
C GLN A 23 19.69 27.09 -3.41
N LEU A 24 20.37 28.24 -3.34
CA LEU A 24 20.08 29.27 -2.34
C LEU A 24 18.64 29.79 -2.45
N PHE A 25 18.12 29.93 -3.68
CA PHE A 25 16.78 30.45 -3.91
C PHE A 25 15.68 29.44 -3.58
N PHE A 26 15.75 28.23 -4.14
CA PHE A 26 14.68 27.23 -4.00
C PHE A 26 14.70 26.48 -2.68
N ASN A 27 15.86 26.40 -2.01
CA ASN A 27 16.02 25.75 -0.71
C ASN A 27 16.42 26.75 0.39
N ALA A 28 15.99 28.00 0.26
CA ALA A 28 16.32 29.05 1.22
C ALA A 28 15.92 28.66 2.64
N THR A 29 16.87 28.77 3.56
CA THR A 29 16.63 28.58 5.00
C THR A 29 16.52 29.91 5.74
N SER A 30 16.97 30.99 5.10
CA SER A 30 16.96 32.32 5.65
C SER A 30 16.59 33.37 4.60
N PRO A 31 16.11 34.55 5.03
CA PRO A 31 15.96 35.70 4.14
C PRO A 31 17.26 36.12 3.45
N ASP A 32 18.43 35.85 4.05
CA ASP A 32 19.71 36.26 3.48
C ASP A 32 20.09 35.43 2.25
N ASP A 33 19.72 34.14 2.21
CA ASP A 33 19.86 33.28 1.03
C ASP A 33 19.08 33.88 -0.16
N LEU A 34 17.83 34.27 0.10
CA LEU A 34 16.94 34.90 -0.89
C LEU A 34 17.47 36.25 -1.35
N LYS A 35 17.92 37.12 -0.44
CA LYS A 35 18.53 38.41 -0.78
C LYS A 35 19.75 38.25 -1.68
N LEU A 36 20.59 37.24 -1.43
CA LEU A 36 21.76 36.96 -2.27
C LEU A 36 21.34 36.51 -3.67
N ALA A 37 20.34 35.63 -3.78
CA ALA A 37 19.81 35.18 -5.06
C ALA A 37 19.18 36.32 -5.88
N LEU A 38 18.34 37.16 -5.25
CA LEU A 38 17.74 38.33 -5.92
C LEU A 38 18.81 39.32 -6.40
N LYS A 39 19.86 39.57 -5.59
CA LYS A 39 21.00 40.40 -6.01
C LYS A 39 21.80 39.81 -7.17
N ALA A 40 21.80 38.48 -7.30
CA ALA A 40 22.41 37.77 -8.43
C ALA A 40 21.50 37.75 -9.68
N GLY A 41 20.32 38.38 -9.63
CA GLY A 41 19.44 38.56 -10.78
C GLY A 41 18.28 37.56 -10.88
N TYR A 42 18.05 36.73 -9.87
CA TYR A 42 16.87 35.87 -9.84
C TYR A 42 15.61 36.73 -9.67
N ASP A 43 14.59 36.46 -10.48
CA ASP A 43 13.26 37.01 -10.28
C ASP A 43 12.55 36.27 -9.12
N ILE A 44 11.76 36.97 -8.32
CA ILE A 44 11.05 36.36 -7.17
C ILE A 44 10.08 35.25 -7.57
N ASN A 45 9.60 35.27 -8.82
CA ASN A 45 8.72 34.27 -9.40
C ASN A 45 9.45 33.27 -10.30
N THR A 46 10.79 33.22 -10.23
CA THR A 46 11.57 32.19 -10.91
C THR A 46 11.10 30.81 -10.47
N VAL A 47 11.03 29.88 -11.43
CA VAL A 47 10.66 28.49 -11.19
C VAL A 47 11.79 27.54 -11.53
N ASP A 48 11.87 26.42 -10.80
CA ASP A 48 12.84 25.36 -11.05
C ASP A 48 12.45 24.49 -12.27
N SER A 49 13.23 23.44 -12.53
CA SER A 49 12.97 22.50 -13.64
C SER A 49 11.65 21.72 -13.50
N SER A 50 11.12 21.57 -12.29
CA SER A 50 9.81 20.97 -11.99
C SER A 50 8.67 22.00 -12.04
N GLY A 51 9.02 23.28 -12.24
CA GLY A 51 8.08 24.38 -12.23
C GLY A 51 7.70 24.82 -10.83
N ASN A 52 8.49 24.52 -9.79
CA ASN A 52 8.25 25.00 -8.44
C ASN A 52 8.84 26.41 -8.26
N ASN A 53 8.12 27.32 -7.61
CA ASN A 53 8.72 28.57 -7.13
C ASN A 53 9.33 28.38 -5.73
N ALA A 54 9.94 29.43 -5.17
CA ALA A 54 10.64 29.35 -3.88
C ALA A 54 9.76 28.93 -2.68
N ILE A 55 8.43 29.10 -2.73
CA ILE A 55 7.56 28.72 -1.59
C ILE A 55 7.51 27.20 -1.41
N PHE A 56 7.61 26.42 -2.49
CA PHE A 56 7.51 24.95 -2.43
C PHE A 56 8.63 24.34 -1.58
N GLY A 57 9.83 24.94 -1.64
CA GLY A 57 11.00 24.54 -0.87
C GLY A 57 11.20 25.31 0.45
N CYS A 58 10.33 26.27 0.77
CA CYS A 58 10.47 27.09 1.98
C CYS A 58 10.31 26.26 3.26
N ARG A 59 11.24 26.41 4.22
CA ARG A 59 11.26 25.65 5.49
C ARG A 59 11.32 26.50 6.75
N THR A 60 11.31 27.83 6.65
CA THR A 60 11.27 28.74 7.79
C THR A 60 10.21 29.83 7.60
N LEU A 61 9.64 30.35 8.70
CA LEU A 61 8.64 31.42 8.64
C LEU A 61 9.28 32.73 8.16
N GLU A 62 10.51 32.99 8.55
CA GLU A 62 11.26 34.20 8.17
C GLU A 62 11.49 34.24 6.65
N ALA A 63 11.87 33.11 6.05
CA ALA A 63 12.02 33.02 4.60
C ALA A 63 10.65 33.19 3.90
N LEU A 64 9.59 32.57 4.42
CA LEU A 64 8.24 32.76 3.87
C LEU A 64 7.81 34.23 3.93
N ASP A 65 7.99 34.90 5.08
CA ASP A 65 7.66 36.32 5.24
C ASP A 65 8.43 37.23 4.30
N PHE A 66 9.72 36.92 4.07
CA PHE A 66 10.52 37.62 3.09
C PHE A 66 9.98 37.42 1.66
N LEU A 67 9.65 36.18 1.27
CA LEU A 67 9.08 35.89 -0.04
C LEU A 67 7.75 36.64 -0.25
N LEU A 68 6.87 36.63 0.75
CA LEU A 68 5.58 37.34 0.71
C LEU A 68 5.77 38.86 0.59
N SER A 69 6.74 39.42 1.32
CA SER A 69 7.07 40.86 1.26
C SER A 69 7.65 41.29 -0.09
N ASN A 70 8.10 40.34 -0.91
CA ASN A 70 8.62 40.57 -2.26
C ASN A 70 7.62 40.10 -3.33
N GLU A 71 6.34 39.94 -3.01
CA GLU A 71 5.27 39.65 -3.98
C GLU A 71 5.47 38.34 -4.77
N VAL A 72 6.01 37.30 -4.11
CA VAL A 72 6.01 35.94 -4.67
C VAL A 72 4.57 35.49 -4.99
N ASN A 73 4.38 34.79 -6.10
CA ASN A 73 3.11 34.18 -6.44
C ASN A 73 2.83 32.97 -5.52
N ILE A 74 2.09 33.21 -4.45
CA ILE A 74 1.74 32.17 -3.47
C ILE A 74 0.78 31.10 -4.03
N HIS A 75 -0.01 31.43 -5.04
CA HIS A 75 -0.97 30.53 -5.69
C HIS A 75 -0.36 29.78 -6.89
N HIS A 76 0.97 29.75 -7.00
CA HIS A 76 1.66 29.09 -8.10
C HIS A 76 1.40 27.58 -8.11
N ILE A 77 1.29 27.04 -9.32
CA ILE A 77 1.05 25.62 -9.59
C ILE A 77 2.20 25.08 -10.44
N ASN A 78 2.83 23.99 -9.98
CA ASN A 78 3.94 23.36 -10.68
C ASN A 78 3.50 22.49 -11.86
N LYS A 79 4.46 21.85 -12.55
CA LYS A 79 4.17 20.99 -13.72
C LYS A 79 3.32 19.76 -13.39
N GLN A 80 3.27 19.35 -12.12
CA GLN A 80 2.44 18.24 -11.64
C GLN A 80 1.05 18.69 -11.18
N ARG A 81 0.68 19.96 -11.42
CA ARG A 81 -0.58 20.57 -10.94
C ARG A 81 -0.67 20.70 -9.40
N GLN A 82 0.47 20.77 -8.71
CA GLN A 82 0.53 20.90 -7.27
C GLN A 82 0.78 22.36 -6.86
N ASN A 83 0.14 22.81 -5.79
CA ASN A 83 0.55 24.02 -5.07
C ASN A 83 1.55 23.68 -3.95
N ALA A 84 1.98 24.69 -3.19
CA ALA A 84 2.98 24.51 -2.14
C ALA A 84 2.53 23.62 -0.95
N LEU A 85 1.23 23.43 -0.72
CA LEU A 85 0.73 22.60 0.39
C LEU A 85 1.18 21.14 0.26
N PHE A 86 1.31 20.63 -0.98
CA PHE A 86 1.78 19.26 -1.25
C PHE A 86 3.20 18.98 -0.76
N HIS A 87 4.01 20.03 -0.62
CA HIS A 87 5.46 19.91 -0.36
C HIS A 87 5.86 20.34 1.05
N GLN A 88 4.92 20.91 1.81
CA GLN A 88 5.24 21.49 3.11
C GLN A 88 5.22 20.43 4.21
N LYS A 89 6.31 20.35 4.98
CA LYS A 89 6.48 19.40 6.10
C LYS A 89 6.59 20.09 7.46
N LYS A 90 6.48 21.42 7.48
CA LYS A 90 6.47 22.25 8.68
C LYS A 90 5.04 22.67 9.01
N PRO A 91 4.41 22.10 10.05
CA PRO A 91 3.02 22.37 10.44
C PRO A 91 2.69 23.86 10.56
N GLU A 92 3.60 24.65 11.11
CA GLU A 92 3.48 26.10 11.29
C GLU A 92 3.44 26.86 9.96
N ILE A 93 4.26 26.44 8.99
CA ILE A 93 4.25 27.02 7.64
C ILE A 93 3.03 26.54 6.87
N LEU A 94 2.70 25.25 6.98
CA LEU A 94 1.53 24.65 6.34
C LEU A 94 0.26 25.39 6.78
N LYS A 95 0.09 25.60 8.09
CA LYS A 95 -1.02 26.37 8.66
C LYS A 95 -1.08 27.79 8.09
N LYS A 96 0.05 28.51 8.09
CA LYS A 96 0.12 29.87 7.55
C LYS A 96 -0.22 29.94 6.07
N LEU A 97 0.24 28.98 5.27
CA LEU A 97 -0.10 28.89 3.85
C LEU A 97 -1.60 28.68 3.63
N ILE A 98 -2.26 27.86 4.47
CA ILE A 98 -3.72 27.68 4.40
C ILE A 98 -4.45 28.97 4.81
N GLU A 99 -3.99 29.66 5.87
CA GLU A 99 -4.54 30.95 6.30
C GLU A 99 -4.40 32.05 5.24
N LEU A 100 -3.38 31.96 4.38
CA LEU A 100 -3.17 32.83 3.22
C LEU A 100 -4.03 32.45 2.01
N GLY A 101 -4.93 31.47 2.15
CA GLY A 101 -5.94 31.13 1.14
C GLY A 101 -5.44 30.21 0.03
N LEU A 102 -4.40 29.39 0.28
CA LEU A 102 -4.01 28.35 -0.68
C LEU A 102 -5.14 27.33 -0.82
N ASP A 103 -5.43 26.95 -2.06
CA ASP A 103 -6.48 26.01 -2.37
C ASP A 103 -6.13 24.59 -1.88
N THR A 104 -6.82 24.14 -0.84
CA THR A 104 -6.64 22.79 -0.28
C THR A 104 -7.30 21.69 -1.13
N SER A 105 -8.19 22.07 -2.06
CA SER A 105 -8.88 21.19 -2.99
C SER A 105 -8.15 21.00 -4.32
N GLN A 106 -7.07 21.74 -4.55
CA GLN A 106 -6.23 21.59 -5.74
C GLN A 106 -5.76 20.14 -5.87
N THR A 107 -6.01 19.53 -7.03
CA THR A 107 -5.56 18.18 -7.35
C THR A 107 -4.34 18.16 -8.25
N ASP A 108 -3.41 17.26 -8.00
CA ASP A 108 -2.29 16.99 -8.89
C ASP A 108 -2.72 16.21 -10.17
N THR A 109 -1.76 15.83 -11.01
CA THR A 109 -2.03 15.01 -12.22
C THR A 109 -2.62 13.62 -11.97
N LYS A 110 -2.50 13.08 -10.75
CA LYS A 110 -3.06 11.78 -10.34
C LYS A 110 -4.40 11.93 -9.61
N GLY A 111 -4.88 13.16 -9.43
CA GLY A 111 -6.08 13.45 -8.66
C GLY A 111 -5.83 13.54 -7.17
N TYR A 112 -4.59 13.56 -6.69
CA TYR A 112 -4.30 13.73 -5.26
C TYR A 112 -4.50 15.17 -4.82
N THR A 113 -5.15 15.38 -3.68
CA THR A 113 -5.08 16.64 -2.92
C THR A 113 -3.86 16.64 -2.00
N CYS A 114 -3.59 17.78 -1.36
CA CYS A 114 -2.48 17.92 -0.42
C CYS A 114 -2.50 16.90 0.72
N ILE A 115 -3.69 16.43 1.17
CA ILE A 115 -3.83 15.40 2.23
C ILE A 115 -3.02 14.14 1.91
N PHE A 116 -3.02 13.69 0.64
CA PHE A 116 -2.31 12.47 0.21
C PHE A 116 -0.78 12.60 0.38
N ALA A 117 -0.24 13.82 0.39
CA ALA A 117 1.18 14.06 0.61
C ALA A 117 1.61 13.87 2.07
N HIS A 118 0.67 13.79 3.02
CA HIS A 118 0.92 13.64 4.46
C HIS A 118 0.62 12.22 4.98
N TYR A 119 0.71 11.21 4.11
CA TYR A 119 0.46 9.80 4.45
C TYR A 119 1.34 9.24 5.59
N SER A 120 2.49 9.86 5.86
CA SER A 120 3.40 9.53 6.96
C SER A 120 3.63 10.67 7.94
N ASP A 121 2.90 11.78 7.80
CA ASP A 121 3.04 13.00 8.61
C ASP A 121 1.74 13.30 9.35
N ALA A 122 1.62 12.73 10.55
CA ALA A 122 0.44 12.86 11.40
C ALA A 122 0.16 14.31 11.81
N GLU A 123 1.19 15.10 12.10
CA GLU A 123 1.02 16.49 12.52
C GLU A 123 0.53 17.37 11.37
N GLY A 124 1.16 17.24 10.19
CA GLY A 124 0.70 17.92 8.97
C GLY A 124 -0.73 17.53 8.59
N LEU A 125 -1.07 16.24 8.67
CA LEU A 125 -2.45 15.78 8.43
C LEU A 125 -3.44 16.40 9.43
N ARG A 126 -3.10 16.46 10.72
CA ARG A 126 -3.96 17.12 11.73
C ARG A 126 -4.18 18.60 11.39
N VAL A 127 -3.14 19.33 10.96
CA VAL A 127 -3.26 20.73 10.55
C VAL A 127 -4.24 20.88 9.39
N LEU A 128 -4.09 20.06 8.33
CA LEU A 128 -4.98 20.11 7.16
C LEU A 128 -6.43 19.82 7.53
N LEU A 129 -6.67 18.77 8.30
CA LEU A 129 -8.01 18.38 8.70
C LEU A 129 -8.65 19.39 9.66
N ASN A 130 -7.88 19.99 10.55
CA ASN A 130 -8.37 21.06 11.43
C ASN A 130 -8.71 22.34 10.64
N ALA A 131 -8.09 22.54 9.48
CA ALA A 131 -8.41 23.62 8.55
C ALA A 131 -9.59 23.29 7.61
N GLY A 132 -10.25 22.14 7.78
CA GLY A 132 -11.43 21.75 7.01
C GLY A 132 -11.13 21.09 5.66
N CYS A 133 -9.91 20.60 5.44
CA CYS A 133 -9.61 19.83 4.24
C CYS A 133 -10.42 18.52 4.21
N ASP A 134 -10.87 18.13 3.01
CA ASP A 134 -11.75 16.98 2.83
C ASP A 134 -10.98 15.65 2.83
N ILE A 135 -11.16 14.86 3.90
CA ILE A 135 -10.58 13.52 4.05
C ILE A 135 -11.27 12.45 3.19
N SER A 136 -12.44 12.76 2.62
CA SER A 136 -13.21 11.85 1.77
C SER A 136 -12.80 11.89 0.30
N HIS A 137 -11.91 12.80 -0.08
CA HIS A 137 -11.41 12.94 -1.45
C HIS A 137 -10.83 11.62 -1.99
N VAL A 138 -11.09 11.35 -3.27
CA VAL A 138 -10.57 10.19 -3.99
C VAL A 138 -9.74 10.61 -5.19
N ASP A 139 -8.68 9.86 -5.47
CA ASP A 139 -7.81 10.06 -6.62
C ASP A 139 -8.44 9.58 -7.95
N ASN A 140 -7.69 9.67 -9.04
CA ASN A 140 -8.16 9.23 -10.37
C ASN A 140 -8.40 7.70 -10.48
N GLU A 141 -7.87 6.90 -9.55
CA GLU A 141 -8.10 5.45 -9.44
C GLU A 141 -9.25 5.14 -8.45
N GLY A 142 -9.93 6.18 -7.97
CA GLY A 142 -11.00 6.05 -7.00
C GLY A 142 -10.48 5.60 -5.64
N ARG A 143 -9.26 5.97 -5.25
CA ARG A 143 -8.68 5.63 -3.95
C ARG A 143 -8.73 6.82 -3.01
N ASN A 144 -9.19 6.61 -1.78
CA ASN A 144 -8.98 7.57 -0.69
C ASN A 144 -7.57 7.41 -0.09
N ILE A 145 -7.23 8.22 0.93
CA ILE A 145 -5.91 8.18 1.56
C ILE A 145 -5.54 6.82 2.17
N LEU A 146 -6.52 5.97 2.54
CA LEU A 146 -6.26 4.68 3.21
C LEU A 146 -5.56 3.66 2.30
N PHE A 147 -5.54 3.88 0.99
CA PHE A 147 -4.83 3.03 0.03
C PHE A 147 -3.33 3.38 -0.10
N LEU A 148 -2.84 4.38 0.65
CA LEU A 148 -1.42 4.70 0.72
C LEU A 148 -0.73 3.89 1.84
N PRO A 149 0.61 3.74 1.80
CA PRO A 149 1.36 3.09 2.87
C PRO A 149 1.43 3.99 4.11
N LEU A 150 0.34 4.05 4.87
CA LEU A 150 0.17 4.97 5.99
C LEU A 150 1.08 4.62 7.16
N SER A 151 1.52 5.66 7.89
CA SER A 151 2.02 5.40 9.24
C SER A 151 0.84 5.01 10.16
N PRO A 152 1.07 4.21 11.21
CA PRO A 152 0.05 3.83 12.18
C PRO A 152 -0.75 5.01 12.73
N GLU A 153 -0.08 6.12 13.06
CA GLU A 153 -0.75 7.31 13.57
C GLU A 153 -1.65 7.98 12.51
N VAL A 154 -1.18 8.05 11.26
CA VAL A 154 -1.97 8.61 10.15
C VAL A 154 -3.20 7.77 9.87
N LEU A 155 -3.10 6.43 9.91
CA LEU A 155 -4.25 5.53 9.77
C LEU A 155 -5.30 5.82 10.86
N SER A 156 -4.88 5.88 12.13
CA SER A 156 -5.80 6.20 13.24
C SER A 156 -6.49 7.55 13.01
N ILE A 157 -5.72 8.60 12.68
CA ILE A 157 -6.27 9.94 12.41
C ILE A 157 -7.30 9.89 11.27
N ALA A 158 -6.99 9.23 10.15
CA ALA A 158 -7.88 9.16 9.00
C ALA A 158 -9.21 8.48 9.38
N ILE A 159 -9.16 7.34 10.07
CA ILE A 159 -10.36 6.61 10.52
C ILE A 159 -11.16 7.41 11.57
N ASP A 160 -10.47 8.06 12.52
CA ASP A 160 -11.10 8.87 13.57
C ASP A 160 -11.77 10.13 13.00
N ARG A 161 -11.20 10.68 11.93
CA ARG A 161 -11.73 11.86 11.23
C ARG A 161 -12.77 11.51 10.17
N GLY A 162 -13.20 10.26 10.11
CA GLY A 162 -14.33 9.83 9.29
C GLY A 162 -13.99 9.49 7.84
N CYS A 163 -12.72 9.19 7.54
CA CYS A 163 -12.38 8.61 6.25
C CYS A 163 -13.16 7.29 6.06
N ASN A 164 -13.76 7.10 4.89
CA ASN A 164 -14.58 5.93 4.62
C ASN A 164 -13.70 4.67 4.50
N VAL A 165 -13.71 3.84 5.55
CA VAL A 165 -12.98 2.56 5.62
C VAL A 165 -13.57 1.49 4.70
N ASN A 166 -14.82 1.66 4.25
CA ASN A 166 -15.52 0.73 3.36
C ASN A 166 -15.43 1.15 1.89
N HIS A 167 -14.60 2.15 1.57
CA HIS A 167 -14.44 2.64 0.21
C HIS A 167 -13.83 1.58 -0.71
N ILE A 168 -14.41 1.42 -1.90
CA ILE A 168 -13.96 0.48 -2.93
C ILE A 168 -13.42 1.27 -4.12
N ASN A 169 -12.18 0.98 -4.53
CA ASN A 169 -11.54 1.65 -5.66
C ASN A 169 -12.07 1.18 -7.02
N HIS A 170 -11.60 1.78 -8.11
CA HIS A 170 -12.02 1.38 -9.47
C HIS A 170 -11.63 -0.07 -9.84
N ALA A 171 -10.69 -0.69 -9.11
CA ALA A 171 -10.32 -2.10 -9.26
C ALA A 171 -11.22 -3.06 -8.45
N GLY A 172 -12.22 -2.55 -7.71
CA GLY A 172 -13.12 -3.36 -6.90
C GLY A 172 -12.52 -3.81 -5.56
N LYS A 173 -11.45 -3.17 -5.09
CA LYS A 173 -10.78 -3.48 -3.82
C LYS A 173 -10.99 -2.38 -2.79
N GLY A 174 -11.19 -2.77 -1.53
CA GLY A 174 -11.00 -1.88 -0.39
C GLY A 174 -9.58 -1.97 0.15
N PHE A 175 -9.20 -1.01 1.00
CA PHE A 175 -7.80 -0.90 1.43
C PHE A 175 -7.32 -2.09 2.28
N ILE A 176 -8.20 -2.71 3.07
CA ILE A 176 -7.83 -3.84 3.94
C ILE A 176 -7.50 -5.13 3.17
N GLU A 177 -7.99 -5.28 1.93
CA GLU A 177 -7.59 -6.41 1.07
C GLU A 177 -6.17 -6.26 0.52
N GLU A 178 -5.59 -5.06 0.63
CA GLU A 178 -4.25 -4.74 0.17
C GLU A 178 -3.24 -4.55 1.32
N GLU A 179 -3.67 -4.73 2.58
CA GLU A 179 -2.88 -4.43 3.79
C GLU A 179 -2.04 -5.63 4.30
N TYR A 180 -0.78 -5.37 4.63
CA TYR A 180 0.19 -6.38 5.05
C TYR A 180 0.85 -6.09 6.40
N ASP A 181 0.69 -4.88 6.93
CA ASP A 181 1.39 -4.42 8.12
C ASP A 181 0.64 -4.79 9.41
N ASP A 182 1.33 -5.53 10.29
CA ASP A 182 0.78 -6.03 11.55
C ASP A 182 0.32 -4.92 12.50
N GLU A 183 0.99 -3.77 12.48
CA GLU A 183 0.61 -2.64 13.33
C GLU A 183 -0.69 -2.00 12.79
N LEU A 184 -0.83 -1.90 11.47
CA LEU A 184 -2.05 -1.44 10.83
C LEU A 184 -3.21 -2.41 11.06
N HIS A 185 -2.99 -3.73 11.04
CA HIS A 185 -4.00 -4.74 11.39
C HIS A 185 -4.59 -4.49 12.78
N ASN A 186 -3.73 -4.24 13.77
CA ASN A 186 -4.18 -3.93 15.14
C ASN A 186 -5.06 -2.67 15.20
N ILE A 187 -4.72 -1.63 14.44
CA ILE A 187 -5.53 -0.41 14.37
C ILE A 187 -6.86 -0.67 13.68
N ILE A 188 -6.88 -1.44 12.60
CA ILE A 188 -8.10 -1.83 11.90
C ILE A 188 -9.04 -2.60 12.83
N LEU A 189 -8.52 -3.59 13.57
CA LEU A 189 -9.31 -4.38 14.51
C LEU A 189 -9.89 -3.54 15.66
N ARG A 190 -9.17 -2.50 16.13
CA ARG A 190 -9.71 -1.56 17.14
C ARG A 190 -10.88 -0.72 16.63
N HIS A 191 -10.96 -0.52 15.31
CA HIS A 191 -12.03 0.23 14.64
C HIS A 191 -13.00 -0.70 13.89
N ILE A 192 -13.01 -2.00 14.19
CA ILE A 192 -13.77 -3.00 13.44
C ILE A 192 -15.28 -2.72 13.42
N ASP A 193 -15.78 -1.92 14.37
CA ASP A 193 -17.17 -1.45 14.41
C ASP A 193 -17.54 -0.53 13.23
N LYS A 194 -16.56 0.15 12.61
CA LYS A 194 -16.77 1.04 11.46
C LYS A 194 -16.82 0.31 10.12
N PHE A 195 -16.42 -0.97 10.08
CA PHE A 195 -16.33 -1.73 8.86
C PHE A 195 -17.63 -2.49 8.56
N GLU A 196 -18.06 -2.46 7.31
CA GLU A 196 -19.17 -3.28 6.85
C GLU A 196 -18.72 -4.73 6.70
N ARG A 197 -19.51 -5.67 7.26
CA ARG A 197 -19.25 -7.10 7.13
C ARG A 197 -19.57 -7.54 5.71
N ARG A 198 -18.54 -7.60 4.88
CA ARG A 198 -18.62 -7.94 3.46
C ARG A 198 -17.71 -9.10 3.10
N THR A 199 -17.84 -9.56 1.87
CA THR A 199 -16.88 -10.46 1.26
C THR A 199 -15.62 -9.70 0.87
N LEU A 200 -14.47 -10.19 1.33
CA LEU A 200 -13.15 -9.70 1.00
C LEU A 200 -12.58 -10.59 -0.10
N HIS A 201 -12.23 -9.97 -1.22
CA HIS A 201 -11.60 -10.68 -2.33
C HIS A 201 -10.09 -10.52 -2.24
N VAL A 202 -9.40 -11.60 -1.90
CA VAL A 202 -7.97 -11.57 -1.56
C VAL A 202 -7.16 -12.30 -2.62
N ASP A 203 -6.09 -11.67 -3.09
CA ASP A 203 -5.22 -12.21 -4.15
C ASP A 203 -3.91 -12.80 -3.60
N PHE A 204 -3.58 -12.52 -2.34
CA PHE A 204 -2.33 -12.95 -1.73
C PHE A 204 -2.42 -12.96 -0.20
N CYS A 205 -1.47 -13.61 0.47
CA CYS A 205 -1.23 -13.39 1.89
C CYS A 205 0.24 -13.67 2.27
N ASN A 206 0.62 -13.23 3.46
CA ASN A 206 1.80 -13.73 4.17
C ASN A 206 1.35 -14.38 5.49
N ILE A 207 2.29 -14.80 6.34
CA ILE A 207 1.97 -15.40 7.65
C ILE A 207 1.22 -14.45 8.59
N ASN A 208 1.42 -13.14 8.49
CA ASN A 208 0.74 -12.20 9.36
C ASN A 208 -0.64 -11.84 8.82
N SER A 209 -0.74 -11.54 7.52
CA SER A 209 -2.02 -11.19 6.90
C SER A 209 -2.99 -12.37 6.88
N VAL A 210 -2.53 -13.64 6.85
CA VAL A 210 -3.45 -14.78 7.00
C VAL A 210 -4.05 -14.86 8.41
N LEU A 211 -3.30 -14.49 9.45
CA LEU A 211 -3.82 -14.43 10.82
C LEU A 211 -4.84 -13.30 10.94
N PHE A 212 -4.55 -12.14 10.33
CA PHE A 212 -5.51 -11.05 10.26
C PHE A 212 -6.79 -11.43 9.51
N LEU A 213 -6.69 -12.13 8.37
CA LEU A 213 -7.87 -12.65 7.66
C LEU A 213 -8.68 -13.63 8.53
N TYR A 214 -8.00 -14.45 9.33
CA TYR A 214 -8.67 -15.32 10.31
C TYR A 214 -9.42 -14.50 11.35
N GLU A 215 -8.80 -13.48 11.95
CA GLU A 215 -9.46 -12.59 12.91
C GLU A 215 -10.66 -11.88 12.27
N LEU A 216 -10.53 -11.35 11.06
CA LEU A 216 -11.64 -10.75 10.32
C LEU A 216 -12.78 -11.77 10.10
N SER A 217 -12.48 -13.03 9.79
CA SER A 217 -13.51 -14.05 9.63
C SER A 217 -14.30 -14.29 10.93
N GLU A 218 -13.64 -14.25 12.09
CA GLU A 218 -14.30 -14.34 13.40
C GLU A 218 -15.19 -13.12 13.69
N TYR A 219 -14.85 -11.96 13.11
CA TYR A 219 -15.71 -10.78 13.14
C TYR A 219 -16.83 -10.80 12.08
N GLY A 220 -16.96 -11.85 11.28
CA GLY A 220 -18.08 -12.06 10.34
C GLY A 220 -17.80 -11.62 8.90
N PHE A 221 -16.54 -11.37 8.53
CA PHE A 221 -16.17 -11.17 7.14
C PHE A 221 -16.11 -12.50 6.39
N GLN A 222 -16.56 -12.51 5.14
CA GLN A 222 -16.37 -13.67 4.27
C GLN A 222 -15.08 -13.48 3.49
N ILE A 223 -14.25 -14.52 3.41
CA ILE A 223 -12.98 -14.46 2.68
C ILE A 223 -13.10 -15.28 1.41
N GLU A 224 -12.89 -14.65 0.27
CA GLU A 224 -12.83 -15.32 -1.03
C GLU A 224 -11.46 -15.12 -1.67
N LEU A 225 -10.80 -16.24 -1.98
CA LEU A 225 -9.49 -16.23 -2.59
C LEU A 225 -9.61 -16.20 -4.12
N ASN A 226 -8.67 -15.53 -4.76
CA ASN A 226 -8.47 -15.64 -6.20
C ASN A 226 -8.10 -17.07 -6.62
N LYS A 227 -9.02 -17.75 -7.28
CA LYS A 227 -8.87 -19.16 -7.68
C LYS A 227 -7.81 -19.37 -8.76
N ASP A 228 -7.64 -18.40 -9.65
CA ASP A 228 -6.72 -18.51 -10.78
C ASP A 228 -5.27 -18.29 -10.34
N ARG A 229 -5.06 -17.37 -9.39
CA ARG A 229 -3.72 -17.05 -8.88
C ARG A 229 -3.80 -16.42 -7.49
N PHE A 230 -3.51 -17.22 -6.47
CA PHE A 230 -3.31 -16.75 -5.11
C PHE A 230 -1.84 -16.82 -4.69
N VAL A 231 -1.24 -15.70 -4.28
CA VAL A 231 0.19 -15.64 -3.94
C VAL A 231 0.42 -15.77 -2.44
N ILE A 232 1.24 -16.73 -2.02
CA ILE A 232 1.73 -16.82 -0.64
C ILE A 232 3.16 -16.28 -0.58
N ASN A 233 3.31 -15.10 0.03
CA ASN A 233 4.60 -14.43 0.23
C ASN A 233 5.14 -14.72 1.64
N SER A 234 5.70 -15.91 1.84
CA SER A 234 6.28 -16.32 3.12
C SER A 234 7.34 -17.41 2.95
N TYR A 235 8.11 -17.65 3.99
CA TYR A 235 9.04 -18.78 4.02
C TYR A 235 8.28 -20.12 3.92
N ILE A 236 8.89 -21.09 3.24
CA ILE A 236 8.33 -22.44 3.04
C ILE A 236 7.94 -23.11 4.37
N SER A 237 8.64 -22.81 5.46
CA SER A 237 8.32 -23.31 6.80
C SER A 237 6.91 -22.98 7.26
N TYR A 238 6.33 -21.86 6.81
CA TYR A 238 5.00 -21.39 7.19
C TYR A 238 3.89 -21.87 6.25
N TYR A 239 4.19 -22.50 5.11
CA TYR A 239 3.17 -22.84 4.11
C TYR A 239 2.06 -23.73 4.67
N LYS A 240 2.39 -24.69 5.55
CA LYS A 240 1.37 -25.54 6.15
C LYS A 240 0.42 -24.76 7.05
N ASP A 241 0.97 -23.86 7.85
CA ASP A 241 0.19 -23.06 8.80
C ASP A 241 -0.72 -22.09 8.04
N ILE A 242 -0.18 -21.43 7.01
CA ILE A 242 -0.94 -20.54 6.13
C ILE A 242 -2.07 -21.29 5.42
N LEU A 243 -1.77 -22.40 4.74
CA LEU A 243 -2.79 -23.17 4.00
C LEU A 243 -3.85 -23.74 4.94
N SER A 244 -3.47 -24.22 6.12
CA SER A 244 -4.43 -24.73 7.10
C SER A 244 -5.34 -23.61 7.62
N THR A 245 -4.78 -22.42 7.84
CA THR A 245 -5.55 -21.25 8.27
C THR A 245 -6.52 -20.80 7.18
N LEU A 246 -6.08 -20.75 5.93
CA LEU A 246 -6.94 -20.43 4.78
C LEU A 246 -8.08 -21.45 4.61
N ASP A 247 -7.80 -22.76 4.78
CA ASP A 247 -8.81 -23.83 4.71
C ASP A 247 -9.86 -23.74 5.83
N CYS A 248 -9.51 -23.14 6.97
CA CYS A 248 -10.47 -22.87 8.05
C CYS A 248 -11.46 -21.74 7.70
N ILE A 249 -11.07 -20.79 6.85
CA ILE A 249 -11.82 -19.54 6.62
C ILE A 249 -12.41 -19.41 5.21
N SER A 250 -12.03 -20.28 4.27
CA SER A 250 -12.52 -20.31 2.90
C SER A 250 -12.43 -21.71 2.29
N ASP A 251 -13.26 -22.03 1.30
CA ASP A 251 -13.05 -23.21 0.46
C ASP A 251 -11.92 -22.93 -0.53
N ILE A 252 -10.80 -23.65 -0.39
CA ILE A 252 -9.57 -23.41 -1.18
C ILE A 252 -9.14 -24.60 -2.03
N ARG A 253 -10.02 -25.60 -2.21
CA ARG A 253 -9.70 -26.84 -2.92
C ARG A 253 -9.39 -26.65 -4.40
N ASP A 254 -9.91 -25.59 -5.02
CA ASP A 254 -9.71 -25.24 -6.44
C ASP A 254 -8.78 -24.05 -6.66
N VAL A 255 -8.13 -23.54 -5.61
CA VAL A 255 -7.24 -22.39 -5.67
C VAL A 255 -5.85 -22.77 -6.18
N ASN A 256 -5.35 -22.02 -7.16
CA ASN A 256 -3.98 -22.15 -7.65
C ASN A 256 -3.02 -21.28 -6.82
N PHE A 257 -2.26 -21.92 -5.94
CA PHE A 257 -1.28 -21.24 -5.10
C PHE A 257 0.08 -21.06 -5.78
N TYR A 258 0.64 -19.86 -5.66
CA TYR A 258 1.94 -19.47 -6.18
C TYR A 258 2.82 -18.86 -5.09
N ASN A 259 4.13 -18.97 -5.25
CA ASN A 259 5.08 -18.21 -4.45
C ASN A 259 5.33 -16.81 -5.06
N TYR A 260 6.09 -15.96 -4.37
CA TYR A 260 6.39 -14.59 -4.83
C TYR A 260 7.19 -14.54 -6.16
N ASN A 261 7.91 -15.61 -6.51
CA ASN A 261 8.61 -15.72 -7.80
C ASN A 261 7.67 -16.09 -8.96
N GLY A 262 6.40 -16.36 -8.67
CA GLY A 262 5.41 -16.75 -9.66
C GLY A 262 5.44 -18.22 -10.05
N ASP A 263 6.23 -19.05 -9.36
CA ASP A 263 6.20 -20.51 -9.50
C ASP A 263 5.03 -21.09 -8.67
N PRO A 264 4.46 -22.25 -9.08
CA PRO A 264 3.53 -22.99 -8.24
C PRO A 264 4.10 -23.22 -6.83
N LEU A 265 3.30 -23.06 -5.78
CA LEU A 265 3.76 -23.11 -4.39
C LEU A 265 4.49 -24.42 -4.04
N TYR A 266 4.15 -25.50 -4.73
CA TYR A 266 4.71 -26.85 -4.57
C TYR A 266 5.93 -27.14 -5.45
N LYS A 267 6.47 -26.16 -6.17
CA LYS A 267 7.68 -26.29 -6.99
C LYS A 267 8.95 -26.04 -6.16
N ASN A 268 9.97 -26.85 -6.37
CA ASN A 268 11.30 -26.78 -5.76
C ASN A 268 11.31 -26.83 -4.22
N ILE A 269 10.24 -27.32 -3.59
CA ILE A 269 10.14 -27.47 -2.13
C ILE A 269 10.32 -28.92 -1.68
N ASP A 270 10.33 -29.13 -0.37
CA ASP A 270 10.36 -30.48 0.22
C ASP A 270 9.11 -31.28 -0.20
N LYS A 271 9.31 -32.42 -0.87
CA LYS A 271 8.24 -33.33 -1.29
C LYS A 271 7.31 -33.76 -0.15
N ARG A 272 7.74 -33.73 1.11
CA ARG A 272 6.90 -34.01 2.29
C ARG A 272 5.78 -32.98 2.45
N ILE A 273 6.02 -31.72 2.07
CA ILE A 273 5.01 -30.66 2.08
C ILE A 273 4.04 -30.89 0.93
N VAL A 274 4.53 -31.17 -0.28
CA VAL A 274 3.65 -31.46 -1.44
C VAL A 274 2.77 -32.69 -1.20
N LYS A 275 3.32 -33.76 -0.63
CA LYS A 275 2.54 -34.94 -0.21
C LYS A 275 1.51 -34.60 0.87
N TRP A 276 1.83 -33.68 1.78
CA TRP A 276 0.86 -33.19 2.76
C TRP A 276 -0.25 -32.39 2.06
N MET A 277 0.06 -31.55 1.07
CA MET A 277 -0.96 -30.81 0.32
C MET A 277 -1.94 -31.76 -0.39
N ILE A 278 -1.42 -32.78 -1.08
CA ILE A 278 -2.24 -33.80 -1.77
C ILE A 278 -3.18 -34.53 -0.79
N ARG A 279 -2.71 -34.85 0.43
CA ARG A 279 -3.54 -35.54 1.44
C ARG A 279 -4.65 -34.67 2.03
N ASN A 280 -4.51 -33.35 1.96
CA ASN A 280 -5.51 -32.39 2.41
C ASN A 280 -6.28 -31.81 1.20
N GLU A 281 -6.27 -32.50 0.06
CA GLU A 281 -7.10 -32.18 -1.12
C GLU A 281 -6.84 -30.81 -1.76
N PHE A 282 -5.70 -30.16 -1.48
CA PHE A 282 -5.33 -28.93 -2.18
C PHE A 282 -4.96 -29.21 -3.63
N LEU A 283 -5.27 -28.25 -4.51
CA LEU A 283 -4.95 -28.32 -5.94
C LEU A 283 -3.44 -28.34 -6.17
N VAL A 284 -2.94 -29.52 -6.54
CA VAL A 284 -1.55 -29.74 -6.96
C VAL A 284 -1.54 -30.21 -8.41
N ASP A 285 -1.32 -29.27 -9.33
CA ASP A 285 -1.21 -29.53 -10.76
C ASP A 285 0.24 -29.91 -11.12
N LEU A 286 0.48 -31.21 -11.24
CA LEU A 286 1.81 -31.74 -11.53
C LEU A 286 2.31 -31.39 -12.93
N THR A 287 1.45 -30.97 -13.87
CA THR A 287 1.91 -30.55 -15.20
C THR A 287 2.69 -29.24 -15.14
N LYS A 288 2.46 -28.41 -14.10
CA LYS A 288 3.19 -27.15 -13.88
C LYS A 288 4.59 -27.34 -13.28
N ILE A 289 4.95 -28.56 -12.89
CA ILE A 289 6.23 -28.90 -12.24
C ILE A 289 6.91 -30.10 -12.89
N SER A 290 6.77 -30.28 -14.20
CA SER A 290 7.41 -31.38 -14.94
C SER A 290 8.95 -31.33 -14.91
N ASP A 291 9.50 -30.14 -14.68
CA ASP A 291 10.93 -29.86 -14.55
C ASP A 291 11.47 -30.02 -13.11
N ASP A 292 10.59 -30.29 -12.13
CA ASP A 292 10.98 -30.44 -10.72
C ASP A 292 11.74 -31.76 -10.47
N LYS A 293 12.85 -31.69 -9.73
CA LYS A 293 13.67 -32.85 -9.35
C LYS A 293 12.89 -33.96 -8.62
N ASN A 294 11.80 -33.61 -7.93
CA ASN A 294 10.94 -34.51 -7.19
C ASN A 294 9.68 -34.92 -7.97
N HIS A 295 9.51 -34.47 -9.22
CA HIS A 295 8.28 -34.68 -10.01
C HIS A 295 7.86 -36.16 -10.05
N HIS A 296 8.78 -37.05 -10.41
CA HIS A 296 8.51 -38.49 -10.51
C HIS A 296 8.02 -39.10 -9.18
N ASP A 297 8.66 -38.73 -8.07
CA ASP A 297 8.32 -39.20 -6.73
C ASP A 297 6.94 -38.71 -6.27
N ILE A 298 6.60 -37.46 -6.59
CA ILE A 298 5.33 -36.84 -6.23
C ILE A 298 4.20 -37.44 -7.09
N LEU A 299 4.42 -37.61 -8.39
CA LEU A 299 3.47 -38.24 -9.31
C LEU A 299 3.12 -39.66 -8.86
N LYS A 300 4.14 -40.49 -8.60
CA LYS A 300 3.94 -41.85 -8.09
C LYS A 300 3.13 -41.88 -6.79
N TYR A 301 3.40 -40.92 -5.88
CA TYR A 301 2.65 -40.79 -4.64
C TYR A 301 1.18 -40.40 -4.90
N LYS A 302 0.93 -39.38 -5.73
CA LYS A 302 -0.41 -38.88 -6.05
C LYS A 302 -1.27 -40.00 -6.63
N THR A 303 -0.78 -40.71 -7.65
CA THR A 303 -1.48 -41.85 -8.25
C THR A 303 -1.79 -42.95 -7.23
N SER A 304 -0.81 -43.30 -6.39
CA SER A 304 -1.01 -44.33 -5.35
C SER A 304 -2.04 -43.91 -4.29
N TYR A 305 -2.11 -42.61 -3.98
CA TYR A 305 -3.04 -42.05 -3.03
C TYR A 305 -4.47 -42.04 -3.59
N GLU A 306 -4.65 -41.55 -4.83
CA GLU A 306 -5.94 -41.53 -5.52
C GLU A 306 -6.54 -42.94 -5.69
N GLN A 307 -5.71 -43.93 -6.05
CA GLN A 307 -6.15 -45.33 -6.13
C GLN A 307 -6.65 -45.87 -4.77
N LYS A 308 -6.00 -45.47 -3.66
CA LYS A 308 -6.41 -45.86 -2.31
C LYS A 308 -7.72 -45.19 -1.91
N GLU A 309 -7.89 -43.92 -2.22
CA GLU A 309 -9.13 -43.18 -1.95
C GLU A 309 -10.32 -43.77 -2.71
N ILE A 310 -10.16 -44.02 -4.02
CA ILE A 310 -11.19 -44.70 -4.83
C ILE A 310 -11.54 -46.06 -4.21
N SER A 311 -10.54 -46.84 -3.81
CA SER A 311 -10.74 -48.15 -3.18
C SER A 311 -11.49 -48.06 -1.84
N ARG A 312 -11.21 -47.03 -1.02
CA ARG A 312 -11.92 -46.78 0.26
C ARG A 312 -13.37 -46.40 0.02
N ASN A 313 -13.62 -45.49 -0.91
CA ASN A 313 -14.97 -45.03 -1.26
C ASN A 313 -15.82 -46.15 -1.83
N LEU A 314 -15.27 -47.00 -2.70
CA LEU A 314 -15.95 -48.20 -3.21
C LEU A 314 -16.30 -49.19 -2.09
N LYS A 315 -15.41 -49.39 -1.12
CA LYS A 315 -15.68 -50.26 0.05
C LYS A 315 -16.79 -49.68 0.92
N HIS A 316 -16.76 -48.38 1.21
CA HIS A 316 -17.81 -47.71 1.98
C HIS A 316 -19.18 -47.78 1.28
N ALA A 317 -19.22 -47.54 -0.04
CA ALA A 317 -20.45 -47.65 -0.83
C ALA A 317 -21.03 -49.08 -0.80
N LYS A 318 -20.19 -50.11 -1.00
CA LYS A 318 -20.61 -51.52 -0.90
C LYS A 318 -21.16 -51.87 0.49
N ASN A 319 -20.53 -51.39 1.56
CA ASN A 319 -20.98 -51.62 2.93
C ASN A 319 -22.32 -50.92 3.24
N LYS A 320 -22.55 -49.72 2.69
CA LYS A 320 -23.83 -48.99 2.84
C LYS A 320 -24.96 -49.74 2.12
N ILE A 321 -24.71 -50.24 0.90
CA ILE A 321 -25.67 -51.07 0.14
C ILE A 321 -26.00 -52.38 0.88
N ALA A 322 -25.00 -53.04 1.47
CA ALA A 322 -25.21 -54.27 2.23
C ALA A 322 -26.05 -54.07 3.50
N LYS A 323 -25.85 -52.95 4.22
CA LYS A 323 -26.68 -52.60 5.39
C LYS A 323 -28.14 -52.32 5.04
N VAL A 324 -28.40 -51.64 3.90
CA VAL A 324 -29.77 -51.40 3.42
C VAL A 324 -30.47 -52.71 3.06
N LYS A 325 -29.76 -53.67 2.44
CA LYS A 325 -30.34 -54.99 2.12
C LYS A 325 -30.63 -55.85 3.35
N ASN A 326 -29.90 -55.69 4.45
CA ASN A 326 -30.08 -56.46 5.67
C ASN A 326 -31.03 -55.80 6.70
N GLY A 327 -31.37 -54.51 6.54
CA GLY A 327 -32.32 -53.78 7.40
C GLY A 327 -33.79 -53.93 6.99
N GLY A 328 -34.07 -54.59 5.87
CA GLY A 328 -35.42 -54.90 5.38
C GLY A 328 -35.88 -56.29 5.80
N ARG A 329 -36.11 -56.51 7.08
CA ARG A 329 -36.99 -57.59 7.57
C ARG A 329 -37.89 -56.98 8.65
N LEU A 330 -39.12 -56.65 8.24
CA LEU A 330 -40.27 -56.36 9.09
C LEU A 330 -40.61 -57.58 9.94
#